data_AF-A0A854CNW0-F1
#
_entry.id   AF-A0A854CNW0-F1
#
_cell.length_a   1.000
_cell.length_b   1.000
_cell.length_c   1.000
_cell.angle_alpha   90.00
_cell.angle_beta   90.00
_cell.angle_gamma   90.00
#
_symmetry.space_group_name_H-M   'P 1'
#
loop_
_entity.id
_entity.type
_entity.pdbx_description
1 polymer ?
#
loop_
_entity_poly.entity_id
_entity_poly.type
_entity_poly.pdbx_seq_one_letter_code
_entity_poly.pdbx_strand_id
1 'polypeptide(L)'
;MPNLTKVPYDINSPNGAVRACLMKKREAVRSPDDGGINGIGAGSCCSFVTYIKHGGEVDNVFGNSRIRIPFKVNGVDVATACAHAELTALWNAIADEPGIPTIVEMYIEMSPCEKCQAALNNLLQPGQEIFYSFDHPGEVEAWKDAAKHLCA
;
A
#
# COMPACT_ATOMS: atom_id res chain seq x y z
N MET A 1 18.83 -2.02 -1.42
CA MET A 1 17.80 -1.84 -0.40
C MET A 1 17.07 -0.52 -0.69
N PRO A 2 15.74 -0.46 -0.53
CA PRO A 2 15.00 0.79 -0.62
C PRO A 2 15.39 1.74 0.51
N ASN A 3 15.23 3.04 0.27
CA ASN A 3 15.45 4.09 1.25
C ASN A 3 14.13 4.41 1.93
N LEU A 4 14.08 4.29 3.25
CA LEU A 4 12.90 4.62 4.05
C LEU A 4 12.98 6.08 4.50
N THR A 5 11.97 6.88 4.12
CA THR A 5 11.85 8.29 4.53
C THR A 5 10.61 8.45 5.41
N LYS A 6 10.81 8.75 6.69
CA LYS A 6 9.70 8.99 7.63
C LYS A 6 9.06 10.34 7.34
N VAL A 7 7.73 10.37 7.23
CA VAL A 7 6.92 11.55 6.90
C VAL A 7 5.71 11.69 7.83
N PRO A 8 5.14 12.89 7.99
CA PRO A 8 3.92 13.05 8.78
C PRO A 8 2.71 12.32 8.17
N TYR A 9 1.89 11.71 9.02
CA TYR A 9 0.59 11.15 8.66
C TYR A 9 -0.45 12.26 8.50
N ASP A 10 -0.41 12.98 7.38
CA ASP A 10 -1.27 14.13 7.09
C ASP A 10 -1.97 14.01 5.74
N ILE A 11 -3.29 14.09 5.72
CA ILE A 11 -4.09 14.07 4.48
C ILE A 11 -3.84 15.30 3.60
N ASN A 12 -3.28 16.38 4.16
CA ASN A 12 -2.87 17.58 3.44
C ASN A 12 -1.36 17.58 3.12
N SER A 13 -0.68 16.44 3.24
CA SER A 13 0.74 16.31 3.00
C SER A 13 1.14 16.88 1.63
N PRO A 14 2.30 17.59 1.54
CA PRO A 14 2.86 18.01 0.26
C PRO A 14 3.35 16.82 -0.57
N ASN A 15 3.53 15.65 0.04
CA ASN A 15 3.85 14.42 -0.68
C ASN A 15 2.58 13.83 -1.32
N GLY A 16 2.64 13.63 -2.64
CA GLY A 16 1.52 13.16 -3.45
C GLY A 16 1.02 11.78 -3.05
N ALA A 17 1.92 10.80 -2.87
CA ALA A 17 1.56 9.44 -2.48
C ALA A 17 0.96 9.36 -1.07
N VAL A 18 1.49 10.11 -0.10
CA VAL A 18 0.92 10.19 1.25
C VAL A 18 -0.51 10.71 1.17
N ARG A 19 -0.71 11.88 0.56
CA ARG A 19 -2.04 12.50 0.41
C ARG A 19 -3.02 11.57 -0.28
N ALA A 20 -2.63 10.98 -1.41
CA ALA A 20 -3.48 10.08 -2.19
C ALA A 20 -3.87 8.82 -1.40
N CYS A 21 -2.93 8.22 -0.67
CA CYS A 21 -3.19 7.06 0.18
C CYS A 21 -4.22 7.38 1.27
N LEU A 22 -4.03 8.49 1.99
CA LEU A 22 -4.89 8.85 3.13
C LEU A 22 -6.28 9.28 2.66
N MET A 23 -6.38 9.96 1.51
CA MET A 23 -7.67 10.26 0.88
C MET A 23 -8.42 8.98 0.50
N LYS A 24 -7.76 8.04 -0.22
CA LYS A 24 -8.37 6.76 -0.60
C LYS A 24 -8.75 5.91 0.60
N LYS A 25 -7.93 5.89 1.66
CA LYS A 25 -8.25 5.19 2.92
C LYS A 25 -9.53 5.75 3.56
N ARG A 26 -9.63 7.08 3.67
CA ARG A 26 -10.81 7.73 4.24
C ARG A 26 -12.07 7.44 3.42
N GLU A 27 -11.97 7.50 2.09
CA GLU A 27 -13.05 7.12 1.18
C GLU A 27 -13.46 5.66 1.36
N ALA A 28 -12.51 4.72 1.28
CA ALA A 28 -12.79 3.29 1.40
C ALA A 28 -13.47 2.90 2.73
N VAL A 29 -13.14 3.59 3.82
CA VAL A 29 -13.75 3.36 5.14
C VAL A 29 -15.14 3.99 5.26
N ARG A 30 -15.40 5.11 4.57
CA ARG A 30 -16.66 5.88 4.65
C ARG A 30 -17.70 5.51 3.58
N SER A 31 -17.32 4.77 2.55
CA SER A 31 -18.22 4.32 1.48
C SER A 31 -18.82 2.90 1.62
N PRO A 32 -19.10 2.31 2.81
CA PRO A 32 -19.75 0.99 2.88
C PRO A 32 -21.07 0.89 2.10
N ASP A 33 -21.83 1.99 2.01
CA ASP A 33 -23.19 2.00 1.47
C ASP A 33 -23.27 2.28 -0.05
N ASP A 34 -22.17 2.74 -0.68
CA ASP A 34 -22.12 3.14 -2.09
C ASP A 34 -21.36 2.12 -2.99
N GLY A 35 -21.27 0.86 -2.56
CA GLY A 35 -20.51 -0.17 -3.28
C GLY A 35 -19.01 -0.16 -3.00
N GLY A 36 -18.58 0.44 -1.87
CA GLY A 36 -17.20 0.39 -1.41
C GLY A 36 -16.69 -1.02 -1.08
N ILE A 37 -15.39 -1.15 -0.82
CA ILE A 37 -14.76 -2.44 -0.53
C ILE A 37 -15.16 -2.90 0.88
N ASN A 38 -16.14 -3.81 0.95
CA ASN A 38 -16.57 -4.46 2.18
C ASN A 38 -15.38 -5.04 2.97
N GLY A 39 -15.30 -4.70 4.26
CA GLY A 39 -14.29 -5.23 5.17
C GLY A 39 -13.03 -4.39 5.35
N ILE A 40 -12.90 -3.24 4.67
CA ILE A 40 -11.86 -2.24 4.95
C ILE A 40 -12.36 -1.29 6.05
N GLY A 41 -11.84 -1.45 7.27
CA GLY A 41 -12.06 -0.52 8.38
C GLY A 41 -10.85 0.39 8.64
N ALA A 42 -11.02 1.42 9.48
CA ALA A 42 -9.95 2.36 9.86
C ALA A 42 -8.66 1.66 10.35
N GLY A 43 -8.79 0.55 11.07
CA GLY A 43 -7.67 -0.28 11.54
C GLY A 43 -7.09 -1.24 10.50
N SER A 44 -7.32 -1.02 9.20
CA SER A 44 -6.70 -1.79 8.12
C SER A 44 -5.57 -0.96 7.53
N CYS A 45 -4.35 -1.49 7.52
CA CYS A 45 -3.22 -0.73 6.98
C CYS A 45 -3.34 -0.58 5.47
N CYS A 46 -2.85 0.55 4.98
CA CYS A 46 -2.95 0.95 3.58
C CYS A 46 -1.56 1.25 3.00
N SER A 47 -1.46 1.15 1.68
CA SER A 47 -0.30 1.55 0.90
C SER A 47 -0.76 2.15 -0.42
N PHE A 48 0.08 3.00 -0.98
CA PHE A 48 -0.15 3.60 -2.28
C PHE A 48 1.12 3.50 -3.11
N VAL A 49 0.98 3.07 -4.35
CA VAL A 49 2.10 2.88 -5.28
C VAL A 49 1.75 3.59 -6.57
N THR A 50 2.67 4.44 -7.02
CA THR A 50 2.65 5.04 -8.36
C THR A 50 3.70 4.33 -9.21
N TYR A 51 3.35 3.94 -10.43
CA TYR A 51 4.21 3.15 -11.31
C TYR A 51 4.04 3.53 -12.78
N ILE A 52 5.00 3.14 -13.62
CA ILE A 52 4.99 3.35 -15.06
C ILE A 52 4.53 2.07 -15.76
N LYS A 53 3.50 2.20 -16.60
CA LYS A 53 2.92 1.15 -17.44
C LYS A 53 3.80 0.81 -18.65
N HIS A 54 3.54 -0.32 -19.31
CA HIS A 54 4.25 -0.77 -20.51
C HIS A 54 4.18 0.22 -21.70
N GLY A 55 3.25 1.19 -21.67
CA GLY A 55 3.17 2.29 -22.65
C GLY A 55 3.86 3.60 -22.25
N GLY A 56 4.51 3.66 -21.08
CA GLY A 56 5.13 4.88 -20.53
C GLY A 56 4.17 5.80 -19.76
N GLU A 57 2.89 5.46 -19.69
CA GLU A 57 1.91 6.17 -18.87
C GLU A 57 2.13 5.91 -17.37
N VAL A 58 1.83 6.90 -16.53
CA VAL A 58 1.90 6.77 -15.08
C VAL A 58 0.53 6.40 -14.54
N ASP A 59 0.47 5.36 -13.72
CA ASP A 59 -0.74 4.95 -13.01
C ASP A 59 -0.46 4.73 -11.52
N ASN A 60 -1.50 4.49 -10.73
CA ASN A 60 -1.43 4.28 -9.31
C ASN A 60 -2.39 3.20 -8.82
N VAL A 61 -1.96 2.48 -7.79
CA VAL A 61 -2.76 1.45 -7.14
C VAL A 61 -2.77 1.65 -5.63
N PHE A 62 -3.91 1.28 -5.05
CA PHE A 62 -4.13 1.27 -3.61
C PHE A 62 -4.00 -0.17 -3.10
N GLY A 63 -3.21 -0.36 -2.05
CA GLY A 63 -3.09 -1.61 -1.32
C GLY A 63 -3.72 -1.50 0.05
N ASN A 64 -4.29 -2.59 0.53
CA ASN A 64 -4.85 -2.69 1.88
C ASN A 64 -4.63 -4.10 2.43
N SER A 65 -4.40 -4.22 3.74
CA SER A 65 -4.17 -5.52 4.41
C SER A 65 -5.38 -6.45 4.41
N ARG A 66 -6.56 -5.98 4.02
CA ARG A 66 -7.79 -6.77 3.91
C ARG A 66 -8.08 -7.25 2.50
N ILE A 67 -7.40 -6.71 1.49
CA ILE A 67 -7.53 -7.18 0.11
C ILE A 67 -6.83 -8.54 0.01
N ARG A 68 -7.54 -9.51 -0.56
CA ARG A 68 -7.03 -10.88 -0.74
C ARG A 68 -6.40 -11.02 -2.12
N ILE A 69 -5.19 -11.54 -2.15
CA ILE A 69 -4.44 -11.79 -3.37
C ILE A 69 -4.73 -13.23 -3.84
N PRO A 70 -5.15 -13.45 -5.10
CA PRO A 70 -5.28 -14.79 -5.65
C PRO A 70 -3.90 -15.45 -5.78
N PHE A 71 -3.76 -16.65 -5.23
CA PHE A 71 -2.56 -17.47 -5.40
C PHE A 71 -2.82 -18.50 -6.50
N LYS A 72 -2.05 -18.38 -7.58
CA LYS A 72 -2.18 -19.23 -8.77
C LYS A 72 -1.03 -20.21 -8.89
N VAL A 73 -1.34 -21.45 -9.22
CA VAL A 73 -0.35 -22.48 -9.63
C VAL A 73 -0.70 -22.91 -11.04
N ASN A 74 0.22 -22.74 -11.99
CA ASN A 74 0.01 -23.02 -13.42
C ASN A 74 -1.25 -22.34 -14.00
N GLY A 75 -1.52 -21.10 -13.57
CA GLY A 75 -2.67 -20.32 -14.04
C GLY A 75 -4.01 -20.65 -13.37
N VAL A 76 -4.07 -21.66 -12.50
CA VAL A 76 -5.28 -22.04 -11.75
C VAL A 76 -5.25 -21.40 -10.37
N ASP A 77 -6.33 -20.73 -9.99
CA ASP A 77 -6.52 -20.20 -8.63
C ASP A 77 -6.65 -21.36 -7.63
N VAL A 78 -5.67 -21.49 -6.74
CA VAL A 78 -5.64 -22.58 -5.75
C VAL A 78 -5.92 -22.10 -4.32
N ALA A 79 -5.70 -20.81 -4.04
CA ALA A 79 -5.96 -20.21 -2.73
C ALA A 79 -6.10 -18.69 -2.85
N THR A 80 -6.53 -18.06 -1.77
CA THR A 80 -6.38 -16.62 -1.57
C THR A 80 -5.50 -16.37 -0.34
N ALA A 81 -4.57 -15.43 -0.46
CA ALA A 81 -3.66 -15.07 0.63
C ALA A 81 -3.96 -13.66 1.15
N CYS A 82 -3.89 -13.49 2.46
CA CYS A 82 -3.81 -12.17 3.06
C CYS A 82 -2.35 -11.71 3.05
N ALA A 83 -2.11 -10.50 2.57
CA ALA A 83 -0.80 -9.87 2.58
C ALA A 83 -0.88 -8.51 3.28
N HIS A 84 0.27 -7.98 3.70
CA HIS A 84 0.34 -6.62 4.20
C HIS A 84 0.13 -5.62 3.05
N ALA A 85 -0.31 -4.41 3.40
CA ALA A 85 -0.78 -3.44 2.43
C ALA A 85 0.25 -3.10 1.35
N GLU A 86 1.52 -3.02 1.71
CA GLU A 86 2.64 -2.79 0.80
C GLU A 86 2.74 -3.86 -0.29
N LEU A 87 2.55 -5.13 0.08
CA LEU A 87 2.62 -6.25 -0.86
C LEU A 87 1.35 -6.34 -1.70
N THR A 88 0.20 -5.98 -1.15
CA THR A 88 -1.04 -5.91 -1.91
C THR A 88 -0.99 -4.80 -2.96
N ALA A 89 -0.44 -3.62 -2.63
CA ALA A 89 -0.27 -2.54 -3.60
C ALA A 89 0.67 -2.97 -4.75
N LEU A 90 1.83 -3.55 -4.42
CA LEU A 90 2.77 -4.03 -5.43
C LEU A 90 2.21 -5.17 -6.27
N TRP A 91 1.47 -6.10 -5.67
CA TRP A 91 0.77 -7.14 -6.42
C TRP A 91 -0.19 -6.55 -7.44
N ASN A 92 -1.01 -5.56 -7.04
CA ASN A 92 -1.96 -4.92 -7.94
C ASN A 92 -1.25 -4.21 -9.10
N ALA A 93 -0.11 -3.56 -8.84
CA ALA A 93 0.70 -2.95 -9.91
C ALA A 93 1.27 -4.00 -10.88
N ILE A 94 1.78 -5.12 -10.36
CA ILE A 94 2.31 -6.22 -11.18
C ILE A 94 1.21 -6.91 -11.96
N ALA A 95 0.02 -7.08 -11.38
CA ALA A 95 -1.11 -7.73 -12.03
C ALA A 95 -1.71 -6.91 -13.18
N ASP A 96 -1.56 -5.58 -13.16
CA ASP A 96 -2.01 -4.69 -14.23
C ASP A 96 -1.05 -4.68 -15.44
N GLU A 97 0.15 -5.26 -15.29
CA GLU A 97 1.23 -5.16 -16.25
C GLU A 97 1.73 -6.53 -16.73
N PRO A 98 2.25 -6.64 -17.96
CA PRO A 98 2.82 -7.89 -18.47
C PRO A 98 4.15 -8.29 -17.80
N GLY A 99 4.70 -7.45 -16.91
CA GLY A 99 5.94 -7.67 -16.19
C GLY A 99 6.01 -6.83 -14.91
N ILE A 100 7.16 -6.81 -14.25
CA ILE A 100 7.36 -5.99 -13.03
C ILE A 100 7.45 -4.51 -13.45
N PRO A 101 6.51 -3.64 -13.05
CA PRO A 101 6.53 -2.25 -13.45
C PRO A 101 7.65 -1.47 -12.75
N THR A 102 8.01 -0.33 -13.32
CA THR A 102 8.90 0.63 -12.64
C THR A 102 8.10 1.39 -11.61
N ILE A 103 8.42 1.21 -10.34
CA ILE A 103 7.81 1.96 -9.24
C ILE A 103 8.43 3.35 -9.20
N VAL A 104 7.58 4.38 -9.21
CA VAL A 104 8.00 5.80 -9.16
C VAL A 104 8.01 6.27 -7.72
N GLU A 105 6.91 6.04 -7.02
CA GLU A 105 6.70 6.50 -5.65
C GLU A 105 5.92 5.44 -4.88
N MET A 106 6.28 5.25 -3.61
CA MET A 106 5.58 4.33 -2.73
C MET A 106 5.41 4.97 -1.36
N TYR A 107 4.19 4.87 -0.83
CA TYR A 107 3.89 5.20 0.55
C TYR A 107 3.29 3.97 1.25
N ILE A 108 3.74 3.74 2.48
CA ILE A 108 3.25 2.70 3.38
C ILE A 108 2.96 3.33 4.74
N GLU A 109 1.87 2.98 5.41
CA GLU A 109 1.54 3.67 6.66
C GLU A 109 2.55 3.37 7.79
N MET A 110 3.07 2.15 7.82
CA MET A 110 4.05 1.70 8.80
C MET A 110 5.31 1.20 8.10
N SER A 111 6.48 1.36 8.73
CA SER A 111 7.72 0.75 8.25
C SER A 111 7.54 -0.79 8.13
N PRO A 112 8.17 -1.43 7.14
CA PRO A 112 7.88 -2.82 6.83
C PRO A 112 8.44 -3.75 7.93
N CYS A 113 7.72 -4.83 8.22
CA CYS A 113 8.28 -5.91 9.03
C CYS A 113 9.40 -6.64 8.26
N GLU A 114 10.21 -7.47 8.95
CA GLU A 114 11.36 -8.18 8.36
C GLU A 114 11.01 -8.91 7.04
N LYS A 115 9.88 -9.62 7.01
CA LYS A 115 9.43 -10.38 5.82
C LYS A 115 9.04 -9.46 4.67
N CYS A 116 8.35 -8.35 4.97
CA CYS A 116 7.96 -7.39 3.95
C CYS A 116 9.19 -6.62 3.45
N GLN A 117 10.14 -6.27 4.31
CA GLN A 117 11.41 -5.66 3.92
C GLN A 117 12.20 -6.57 2.97
N ALA A 118 12.28 -7.87 3.25
CA ALA A 118 12.93 -8.83 2.35
C ALA A 118 12.24 -8.89 0.98
N ALA A 119 10.90 -8.89 0.95
CA ALA A 119 10.14 -8.84 -0.30
C ALA A 119 10.37 -7.53 -1.07
N LEU A 120 10.32 -6.37 -0.39
CA LEU A 120 10.57 -5.06 -0.98
C LEU A 120 12.00 -4.97 -1.56
N ASN A 121 12.99 -5.55 -0.90
CA ASN A 121 14.36 -5.62 -1.41
C ASN A 121 14.48 -6.39 -2.74
N ASN A 122 13.59 -7.35 -2.99
CA ASN A 122 13.58 -8.13 -4.22
C ASN A 122 12.74 -7.48 -5.33
N LEU A 123 11.68 -6.77 -4.96
CA LEU A 123 10.71 -6.20 -5.90
C LEU A 123 11.10 -4.78 -6.36
N LEU A 124 11.82 -4.04 -5.53
CA LEU A 124 12.15 -2.63 -5.81
C LEU A 124 13.60 -2.46 -6.24
N GLN A 125 13.82 -1.43 -7.05
CA GLN A 125 15.16 -1.03 -7.45
C GLN A 125 15.99 -0.59 -6.24
N PRO A 126 17.30 -0.85 -6.21
CA PRO A 126 18.17 -0.32 -5.16
C PRO A 126 18.05 1.20 -5.03
N GLY A 127 17.88 1.70 -3.80
CA GLY A 127 17.73 3.13 -3.53
C GLY A 127 16.34 3.70 -3.78
N GLN A 128 15.35 2.89 -4.20
CA GLN A 128 13.96 3.31 -4.36
C GLN A 128 13.46 3.95 -3.05
N GLU A 129 12.92 5.16 -3.15
CA GLU A 129 12.35 5.84 -1.99
C GLU A 129 10.98 5.26 -1.62
N ILE A 130 10.79 5.01 -0.33
CA ILE A 130 9.53 4.61 0.27
C ILE A 130 9.25 5.57 1.43
N PHE A 131 8.13 6.28 1.34
CA PHE A 131 7.64 7.13 2.41
C PHE A 131 6.86 6.30 3.42
N TYR A 132 7.04 6.59 4.72
CA TYR A 132 6.26 5.94 5.77
C TYR A 132 5.98 6.83 6.96
N SER A 133 4.92 6.57 7.73
CA SER A 133 4.53 7.46 8.83
C SER A 133 4.83 6.94 10.23
N PHE A 134 4.76 5.63 10.44
CA PHE A 134 4.89 5.02 11.76
C PHE A 134 5.94 3.90 11.80
N ASP A 135 6.76 3.83 12.83
CA ASP A 135 7.75 2.77 13.02
C ASP A 135 7.07 1.50 13.56
N HIS A 136 7.14 0.41 12.81
CA HIS A 136 6.73 -0.91 13.30
C HIS A 136 7.88 -1.61 14.05
N PRO A 137 7.63 -2.27 15.19
CA PRO A 137 6.33 -2.43 15.86
C PRO A 137 6.02 -1.34 16.90
N GLY A 138 6.90 -0.36 17.12
CA GLY A 138 6.84 0.58 18.25
C GLY A 138 5.68 1.57 18.23
N GLU A 139 5.14 1.92 17.06
CA GLU A 139 4.13 2.98 16.90
C GLU A 139 2.77 2.45 16.41
N VAL A 140 2.50 1.15 16.57
CA VAL A 140 1.24 0.52 16.09
C VAL A 140 -0.01 1.14 16.74
N GLU A 141 0.02 1.44 18.03
CA GLU A 141 -1.14 2.07 18.70
C GLU A 141 -1.32 3.53 18.27
N ALA A 142 -0.23 4.27 18.10
CA ALA A 142 -0.27 5.63 17.57
C ALA A 142 -0.85 5.67 16.14
N TRP A 143 -0.47 4.70 15.30
CA TRP A 143 -1.05 4.51 13.97
C TRP A 143 -2.55 4.22 14.05
N LYS A 144 -3.00 3.31 14.92
CA LYS A 144 -4.42 2.97 15.07
C LYS A 144 -5.25 4.20 15.44
N ASP A 145 -4.77 5.02 16.35
CA ASP A 145 -5.49 6.21 16.80
C ASP A 145 -5.52 7.31 15.71
N ALA A 146 -4.39 7.54 15.04
CA ALA A 146 -4.35 8.44 13.89
C ALA A 146 -5.27 7.96 12.74
N ALA A 147 -5.30 6.66 12.48
CA ALA A 147 -6.16 6.07 11.45
C ALA A 147 -7.65 6.19 11.79
N LYS A 148 -8.04 6.00 13.06
CA LYS A 148 -9.42 6.26 13.51
C LYS A 148 -9.77 7.73 13.30
N HIS A 149 -8.88 8.66 13.69
CA HIS A 149 -9.13 10.09 13.54
C HIS A 149 -9.26 10.52 12.07
N LEU A 150 -8.42 9.98 11.18
CA LEU A 150 -8.50 10.23 9.74
C LEU A 150 -9.86 9.82 9.15
N CYS A 151 -10.39 8.68 9.61
CA CYS A 151 -11.59 8.08 9.04
C CYS A 151 -12.89 8.51 9.74
N ALA A 152 -12.81 9.07 10.95
CA ALA A 152 -13.93 9.54 11.76
C ALA A 152 -14.77 10.60 11.05
#